data_AF-A0A136KZL3-F1
#
_entry.id   AF-A0A136KZL3-F1
#
_cell.length_a   1.000
_cell.length_b   1.000
_cell.length_c   1.000
_cell.angle_alpha   90.00
_cell.angle_beta   90.00
_cell.angle_gamma   90.00
#
_symmetry.space_group_name_H-M   'P 1'
#
loop_
_entity.id
_entity.type
_entity.pdbx_description
1 polymer ?
#
loop_
_entity_poly.entity_id
_entity_poly.type
_entity_poly.pdbx_seq_one_letter_code
_entity_poly.pdbx_strand_id
1 'polypeptide(L)'
;MDILLIYQFCTFGGVERVILNRAQAYRKYGVDVKISIGYLADRGALQSFSTYIQRHNLQAQVMPFLFPQDLAHDWAKYDYVFIIDTPQVFEASASAKNVHVECHSLYTQSRQYLHNLPKHIKSVIVPSNSLKQLLQTEHEGLPEIYILPNPVSDEYFDIQPLEKKYLYASSHYLLCSCRRSQKILLKRRAYLKP
;
A
#
# COMPACT_ATOMS: atom_id res chain seq x y z
N MET A 1 19.95 9.40 1.68
CA MET A 1 19.41 8.64 2.83
C MET A 1 18.86 7.34 2.32
N ASP A 2 19.23 6.22 2.93
CA ASP A 2 18.85 4.88 2.51
C ASP A 2 17.86 4.27 3.51
N ILE A 3 16.66 3.95 3.04
CA ILE A 3 15.60 3.38 3.88
C ILE A 3 15.19 2.00 3.38
N LEU A 4 14.89 1.12 4.34
CA LEU A 4 14.32 -0.19 4.10
C LEU A 4 12.88 -0.21 4.57
N LEU A 5 11.96 -0.52 3.68
CA LEU A 5 10.58 -0.85 3.99
C LEU A 5 10.41 -2.36 3.92
N ILE A 6 9.67 -2.93 4.86
CA ILE A 6 9.40 -4.37 4.91
C ILE A 6 7.90 -4.57 4.95
N TYR A 7 7.38 -5.35 4.01
CA TYR A 7 5.95 -5.64 3.93
C TYR A 7 5.69 -7.11 3.63
N GLN A 8 4.56 -7.64 4.10
CA GLN A 8 4.30 -9.07 4.03
C GLN A 8 4.13 -9.58 2.60
N PHE A 9 3.35 -8.88 1.77
CA PHE A 9 2.94 -9.39 0.46
C PHE A 9 3.09 -8.33 -0.63
N CYS A 10 3.68 -8.71 -1.76
CA CYS A 10 3.59 -7.88 -2.96
C CYS A 10 2.30 -8.21 -3.71
N THR A 11 1.29 -7.36 -3.57
CA THR A 11 0.00 -7.46 -4.29
C THR A 11 -0.26 -6.26 -5.19
N PHE A 12 0.61 -5.25 -5.16
CA PHE A 12 0.45 -3.96 -5.84
C PHE A 12 -0.84 -3.23 -5.43
N GLY A 13 -1.13 -3.25 -4.13
CA GLY A 13 -2.27 -2.61 -3.51
C GLY A 13 -1.94 -1.23 -2.93
N GLY A 14 -2.62 -0.91 -1.82
CA GLY A 14 -2.50 0.40 -1.16
C GLY A 14 -1.09 0.72 -0.68
N VAL A 15 -0.39 -0.24 -0.06
CA VAL A 15 0.97 -0.03 0.46
C VAL A 15 1.94 0.32 -0.66
N GLU A 16 1.92 -0.44 -1.76
CA GLU A 16 2.78 -0.16 -2.93
C GLU A 16 2.49 1.21 -3.54
N ARG A 17 1.22 1.62 -3.58
CA ARG A 17 0.85 2.97 -4.03
C ARG A 17 1.40 4.06 -3.14
N VAL A 18 1.34 3.87 -1.82
CA VAL A 18 1.93 4.81 -0.85
C VAL A 18 3.43 4.97 -1.09
N ILE A 19 4.15 3.85 -1.30
CA ILE A 19 5.59 3.86 -1.55
C ILE A 19 5.92 4.63 -2.82
N LEU A 20 5.18 4.39 -3.90
CA LEU A 20 5.36 5.10 -5.18
C LEU A 20 5.09 6.60 -5.03
N ASN A 21 4.01 6.97 -4.35
CA ASN A 21 3.68 8.38 -4.13
C ASN A 21 4.74 9.08 -3.27
N ARG A 22 5.28 8.41 -2.24
CA ARG A 22 6.40 8.93 -1.43
C ARG A 22 7.64 9.13 -2.30
N ALA A 23 8.01 8.14 -3.13
CA ALA A 23 9.15 8.25 -4.04
C ALA A 23 9.01 9.40 -5.04
N GLN A 24 7.80 9.56 -5.62
CA GLN A 24 7.49 10.67 -6.51
C GLN A 24 7.59 12.01 -5.79
N ALA A 25 7.08 12.12 -4.56
CA ALA A 25 7.17 13.32 -3.76
C ALA A 25 8.64 13.68 -3.46
N TYR A 26 9.46 12.72 -3.02
CA TYR A 26 10.88 12.95 -2.77
C TYR A 26 11.60 13.45 -4.02
N ARG A 27 11.37 12.80 -5.17
CA ARG A 27 11.92 13.24 -6.45
C ARG A 27 11.47 14.65 -6.82
N LYS A 28 10.17 14.96 -6.68
CA LYS A 28 9.59 16.27 -7.00
C LYS A 28 10.23 17.40 -6.18
N TYR A 29 10.50 17.15 -4.90
CA TYR A 29 11.09 18.14 -3.98
C TYR A 29 12.61 18.05 -3.86
N GLY A 30 13.28 17.26 -4.70
CA GLY A 30 14.75 17.14 -4.71
C GLY A 30 15.33 16.49 -3.44
N VAL A 31 14.55 15.67 -2.73
CA VAL A 31 15.00 14.97 -1.53
C VAL A 31 15.63 13.63 -1.93
N ASP A 32 16.92 13.45 -1.63
CA ASP A 32 17.67 12.23 -1.95
C ASP A 32 17.37 11.09 -0.97
N VAL A 33 16.25 10.41 -1.21
CA VAL A 33 15.83 9.20 -0.49
C VAL A 33 15.80 8.01 -1.43
N LYS A 34 16.51 6.95 -1.03
CA LYS A 34 16.50 5.65 -1.71
C LYS A 34 15.74 4.65 -0.87
N ILE A 35 14.75 4.03 -1.47
CA ILE A 35 13.80 3.12 -0.85
C ILE A 35 14.07 1.72 -1.36
N SER A 36 14.58 0.86 -0.49
CA SER A 36 14.50 -0.59 -0.70
C SER A 36 13.18 -1.08 -0.10
N ILE A 37 12.36 -1.78 -0.87
CA ILE A 37 11.13 -2.41 -0.36
C ILE A 37 11.26 -3.93 -0.51
N GLY A 38 11.37 -4.61 0.63
CA GLY A 38 11.49 -6.05 0.69
C GLY A 38 10.15 -6.70 1.06
N TYR A 39 9.77 -7.74 0.31
CA TYR A 39 8.55 -8.51 0.54
C TYR A 39 8.86 -9.91 1.08
N LEU A 40 8.02 -10.42 1.99
CA LEU A 40 8.15 -11.81 2.46
C LEU A 40 7.61 -12.82 1.44
N ALA A 41 6.62 -12.44 0.63
CA ALA A 41 6.15 -13.25 -0.48
C ALA A 41 5.63 -12.39 -1.64
N ASP A 42 5.96 -12.79 -2.87
CA ASP A 42 5.29 -12.28 -4.06
C ASP A 42 3.94 -12.96 -4.22
N ARG A 43 2.86 -12.18 -4.31
CA ARG A 43 1.50 -12.67 -4.60
C ARG A 43 1.12 -12.41 -6.06
N GLY A 44 2.11 -12.35 -6.94
CA GLY A 44 1.96 -12.22 -8.39
C GLY A 44 2.05 -10.79 -8.91
N ALA A 45 2.62 -9.87 -8.12
CA ALA A 45 2.59 -8.44 -8.42
C ALA A 45 3.97 -7.79 -8.49
N LEU A 46 5.03 -8.47 -8.04
CA LEU A 46 6.40 -7.91 -8.01
C LEU A 46 6.88 -7.46 -9.40
N GLN A 47 6.59 -8.25 -10.44
CA GLN A 47 6.94 -7.90 -11.81
C GLN A 47 6.19 -6.64 -12.28
N SER A 48 4.89 -6.56 -12.00
CA SER A 48 4.04 -5.41 -12.37
C SER A 48 4.48 -4.14 -11.64
N PHE A 49 4.84 -4.28 -10.36
CA PHE A 49 5.36 -3.20 -9.54
C PHE A 49 6.70 -2.67 -10.07
N SER A 50 7.64 -3.58 -10.37
CA SER A 50 8.94 -3.25 -10.98
C SER A 50 8.78 -2.58 -12.35
N THR A 51 7.84 -3.07 -13.16
CA THR A 51 7.52 -2.48 -14.47
C THR A 51 6.98 -1.05 -14.32
N TYR A 52 6.15 -0.79 -13.31
CA TYR A 52 5.66 0.56 -13.03
C TYR A 52 6.82 1.49 -12.63
N ILE A 53 7.70 1.05 -11.73
CA ILE A 53 8.88 1.81 -11.30
C ILE A 53 9.72 2.24 -12.51
N GLN A 54 9.98 1.32 -13.44
CA GLN A 54 10.73 1.60 -14.67
C GLN A 54 10.00 2.60 -15.57
N ARG A 55 8.71 2.38 -15.86
CA ARG A 55 7.92 3.26 -16.75
C ARG A 55 7.81 4.69 -16.24
N HIS A 56 7.85 4.87 -14.92
CA HIS A 56 7.78 6.18 -14.28
C HIS A 56 9.16 6.76 -13.90
N ASN A 57 10.26 6.15 -14.37
CA ASN A 57 11.64 6.58 -14.09
C ASN A 57 11.96 6.70 -12.59
N LEU A 58 11.51 5.73 -11.78
CA LEU A 58 11.69 5.69 -10.33
C LEU A 58 12.78 4.70 -9.88
N GLN A 59 13.51 4.06 -10.80
CA GLN A 59 14.51 3.04 -10.50
C GLN A 59 15.70 3.54 -9.66
N ALA A 60 15.97 4.85 -9.67
CA ALA A 60 17.01 5.43 -8.81
C ALA A 60 16.54 5.62 -7.36
N GLN A 61 15.22 5.65 -7.14
CA GLN A 61 14.59 5.91 -5.83
C GLN A 61 13.98 4.66 -5.21
N VAL A 62 13.51 3.70 -5.99
CA VAL A 62 12.79 2.52 -5.48
C VAL A 62 13.37 1.24 -6.05
N MET A 63 13.75 0.33 -5.15
CA MET A 63 14.24 -1.01 -5.48
C MET A 63 13.41 -2.07 -4.74
N PRO A 64 12.48 -2.76 -5.43
CA PRO A 64 11.73 -3.86 -4.84
C PRO A 64 12.54 -5.17 -4.88
N PHE A 65 12.40 -6.00 -3.85
CA PHE A 65 13.03 -7.32 -3.80
C PHE A 65 12.25 -8.29 -2.90
N LEU A 66 12.56 -9.59 -2.99
CA LEU A 66 12.07 -10.59 -2.06
C LEU A 66 13.10 -10.82 -0.96
N PHE A 67 12.65 -10.82 0.29
CA PHE A 67 13.50 -11.23 1.40
C PHE A 67 13.89 -12.70 1.24
N PRO A 68 15.13 -13.08 1.60
CA PRO A 68 15.49 -14.48 1.72
C PRO A 68 14.68 -15.14 2.85
N GLN A 69 14.49 -16.45 2.76
CA GLN A 69 13.61 -17.20 3.68
C GLN A 69 14.11 -17.16 5.13
N ASP A 70 15.42 -17.09 5.33
CA ASP A 70 16.07 -16.97 6.64
C ASP A 70 16.10 -15.54 7.18
N LEU A 71 15.57 -14.57 6.41
CA LEU A 71 15.61 -13.14 6.71
C LEU A 71 17.02 -12.60 6.93
N ALA A 72 18.06 -13.29 6.45
CA ALA A 72 19.43 -12.83 6.53
C ALA A 72 19.60 -11.61 5.61
N HIS A 73 19.82 -10.45 6.22
CA HIS A 73 19.94 -9.19 5.50
C HIS A 73 21.03 -8.33 6.11
N ASP A 74 21.71 -7.56 5.26
CA ASP A 74 22.60 -6.52 5.74
C ASP A 74 21.77 -5.33 6.21
N TRP A 75 21.45 -5.32 7.50
CA TRP A 75 20.67 -4.26 8.14
C TRP A 75 21.45 -2.95 8.29
N ALA A 76 22.79 -3.02 8.31
CA ALA A 76 23.65 -1.89 8.62
C ALA A 76 23.75 -0.87 7.48
N LYS A 77 23.41 -1.27 6.25
CA LYS A 77 23.40 -0.37 5.08
C LYS A 77 22.26 0.65 5.07
N TYR A 78 21.28 0.52 5.97
CA TYR A 78 20.13 1.42 6.01
C TYR A 78 20.21 2.39 7.18
N ASP A 79 19.92 3.65 6.89
CA ASP A 79 19.73 4.69 7.90
C ASP A 79 18.47 4.42 8.73
N TYR A 80 17.41 3.91 8.09
CA TYR A 80 16.12 3.61 8.71
C TYR A 80 15.51 2.31 8.19
N VAL A 81 14.86 1.57 9.09
CA VAL A 81 14.07 0.38 8.78
C VAL A 81 12.63 0.59 9.24
N PHE A 82 11.68 0.45 8.32
CA PHE A 82 10.25 0.56 8.58
C PHE A 82 9.58 -0.78 8.32
N ILE A 83 8.95 -1.34 9.36
CA ILE A 83 8.23 -2.61 9.31
C ILE A 83 6.74 -2.30 9.19
N ILE A 84 6.16 -2.55 8.02
CA ILE A 84 4.76 -2.22 7.70
C ILE A 84 3.89 -3.42 8.05
N ASP A 85 3.18 -3.37 9.18
CA ASP A 85 2.24 -4.42 9.63
C ASP A 85 2.76 -5.86 9.48
N THR A 86 4.08 -6.07 9.67
CA THR A 86 4.77 -7.35 9.41
C THR A 86 5.56 -7.79 10.64
N PRO A 87 4.90 -8.24 11.72
CA PRO A 87 5.59 -8.60 12.97
C PRO A 87 6.56 -9.78 12.83
N GLN A 88 6.48 -10.57 11.75
CA GLN A 88 7.33 -11.74 11.49
C GLN A 88 8.82 -11.39 11.37
N VAL A 89 9.17 -10.13 11.12
CA VAL A 89 10.57 -9.68 10.94
C VAL A 89 11.15 -8.98 12.16
N PHE A 90 10.39 -8.89 13.25
CA PHE A 90 10.79 -8.18 14.47
C PHE A 90 12.12 -8.69 15.03
N GLU A 91 12.27 -10.01 15.20
CA GLU A 91 13.51 -10.59 15.73
C GLU A 91 14.69 -10.39 14.78
N ALA A 92 14.49 -10.64 13.48
CA ALA A 92 15.54 -10.47 12.47
C ALA A 92 16.06 -9.02 12.40
N SER A 93 15.19 -8.04 12.63
CA SER A 93 15.54 -6.61 12.64
C SER A 93 16.28 -6.14 13.90
N ALA A 94 16.51 -6.99 14.91
CA ALA A 94 17.07 -6.56 16.20
C ALA A 94 18.47 -5.92 16.11
N SER A 95 19.24 -6.25 15.07
CA SER A 95 20.57 -5.68 14.83
C SER A 95 20.54 -4.34 14.09
N ALA A 96 19.38 -3.91 13.58
CA ALA A 96 19.21 -2.63 12.91
C ALA A 96 19.15 -1.47 13.92
N LYS A 97 19.71 -0.31 13.55
CA LYS A 97 19.85 0.83 14.48
C LYS A 97 18.58 1.65 14.68
N ASN A 98 17.83 1.89 13.61
CA ASN A 98 16.67 2.79 13.60
C ASN A 98 15.46 2.05 13.05
N VAL A 99 14.86 1.20 13.89
CA VAL A 99 13.70 0.40 13.50
C VAL A 99 12.41 1.06 13.98
N HIS A 100 11.48 1.19 13.05
CA HIS A 100 10.17 1.79 13.25
C HIS A 100 9.10 0.85 12.72
N VAL A 101 7.91 0.92 13.30
CA VAL A 101 6.76 0.16 12.82
C VAL A 101 5.77 1.11 12.17
N GLU A 102 5.38 0.83 10.93
CA GLU A 102 4.24 1.48 10.30
C GLU A 102 2.98 0.63 10.51
N CYS A 103 1.98 1.19 11.19
CA CYS A 103 0.68 0.56 11.39
C CYS A 103 -0.36 1.24 10.51
N HIS A 104 -0.94 0.50 9.56
CA HIS A 104 -1.96 1.00 8.63
C HIS A 104 -3.34 0.41 8.86
N SER A 105 -3.45 -0.72 9.56
CA SER A 105 -4.74 -1.40 9.76
C SER A 105 -5.64 -0.69 10.78
N LEU A 106 -6.91 -0.50 10.42
CA LEU A 106 -7.97 -0.09 11.36
C LEU A 106 -8.63 -1.28 12.08
N TYR A 107 -8.26 -2.52 11.75
CA TYR A 107 -8.81 -3.71 12.41
C TYR A 107 -7.99 -4.11 13.65
N THR A 108 -8.62 -4.16 14.82
CA THR A 108 -7.98 -4.50 16.11
C THR A 108 -7.23 -5.83 16.05
N GLN A 109 -7.78 -6.85 15.40
CA GLN A 109 -7.13 -8.16 15.26
C GLN A 109 -5.79 -8.08 14.51
N SER A 110 -5.69 -7.23 13.48
CA SER A 110 -4.46 -7.04 12.72
C SER A 110 -3.39 -6.27 13.48
N ARG A 111 -3.74 -5.62 14.59
CA ARG A 111 -2.84 -4.79 15.41
C ARG A 111 -2.44 -5.41 16.74
N GLN A 112 -2.88 -6.63 17.04
CA GLN A 112 -2.57 -7.29 18.31
C GLN A 112 -1.07 -7.42 18.59
N TYR A 113 -0.24 -7.45 17.54
CA TYR A 113 1.21 -7.48 17.67
C TYR A 113 1.78 -6.24 18.40
N LEU A 114 1.04 -5.12 18.42
CA LEU A 114 1.46 -3.89 19.10
C LEU A 114 1.53 -4.04 20.62
N HIS A 115 0.82 -5.00 21.23
CA HIS A 115 0.91 -5.26 22.68
C HIS A 115 2.30 -5.73 23.12
N ASN A 116 3.06 -6.36 22.22
CA ASN A 116 4.34 -6.98 22.52
C ASN A 116 5.42 -6.46 21.55
N LEU A 117 5.49 -5.15 21.36
CA LEU A 117 6.56 -4.56 20.55
C LEU A 117 7.93 -4.81 21.21
N PRO A 118 8.93 -5.31 20.45
CA PRO A 118 10.28 -5.43 20.94
C PRO A 118 10.88 -4.08 21.35
N LYS A 119 11.75 -4.08 22.35
CA LYS A 119 12.38 -2.86 22.90
C LYS A 119 13.27 -2.10 21.90
N HIS A 120 13.75 -2.76 20.83
CA HIS A 120 14.57 -2.10 19.81
C HIS A 120 13.75 -1.28 18.81
N ILE A 121 12.42 -1.43 18.80
CA ILE A 121 11.52 -0.59 18.01
C ILE A 121 11.45 0.80 18.65
N LYS A 122 11.88 1.83 17.92
CA LYS A 122 12.02 3.19 18.44
C LYS A 122 10.72 3.98 18.45
N SER A 123 9.85 3.76 17.47
CA SER A 123 8.57 4.46 17.37
C SER A 123 7.58 3.71 16.48
N VAL A 124 6.31 4.07 16.65
CA VAL A 124 5.21 3.66 15.76
C VAL A 124 4.87 4.84 14.86
N ILE A 125 4.55 4.56 13.60
CA ILE A 125 4.16 5.54 12.60
C ILE A 125 2.77 5.15 12.09
N VAL A 126 1.90 6.13 11.97
CA VAL A 126 0.52 5.95 11.52
C VAL A 126 0.17 6.97 10.43
N PRO A 127 -0.77 6.66 9.52
CA PRO A 127 -1.14 7.56 8.44
C PRO A 127 -2.04 8.73 8.88
N SER A 128 -2.61 8.70 10.10
CA SER A 128 -3.56 9.71 10.54
C SER A 128 -3.56 9.95 12.06
N ASN A 129 -4.06 11.11 12.45
CA ASN A 129 -4.29 11.44 13.85
C ASN A 129 -5.36 10.55 14.49
N SER A 130 -6.38 10.16 13.73
CA SER A 130 -7.44 9.26 14.24
C SER A 130 -6.88 7.90 14.64
N LEU A 131 -5.97 7.31 13.84
CA LEU A 131 -5.33 6.06 14.20
C LEU A 131 -4.38 6.25 15.38
N LYS A 132 -3.62 7.35 15.43
CA LYS A 132 -2.78 7.67 16.61
C LYS A 132 -3.58 7.65 17.91
N GLN A 133 -4.71 8.36 17.95
CA GLN A 133 -5.59 8.43 19.12
C GLN A 133 -6.18 7.07 19.49
N LEU A 134 -6.53 6.27 18.48
CA LEU A 134 -7.01 4.91 18.69
C LEU A 134 -5.94 4.04 19.35
N LEU A 135 -4.71 4.04 18.82
CA LEU A 135 -3.62 3.24 19.37
C LEU A 135 -3.25 3.66 20.80
N GLN A 136 -3.26 4.96 21.09
CA GLN A 136 -2.99 5.46 22.44
C GLN A 136 -4.06 5.03 23.46
N THR A 137 -5.30 4.82 23.01
CA THR A 137 -6.39 4.32 23.85
C THR A 137 -6.32 2.79 24.02
N GLU A 138 -5.95 2.06 22.98
CA GLU A 138 -5.94 0.58 22.98
C GLU A 138 -4.68 -0.05 23.58
N HIS A 139 -3.55 0.67 23.53
CA HIS A 139 -2.24 0.12 23.89
C HIS A 139 -1.47 1.08 24.81
N GLU A 140 -1.43 0.74 26.09
CA GLU A 140 -0.54 1.41 27.04
C GLU A 140 0.92 1.02 26.79
N GLY A 141 1.85 1.97 26.96
CA GLY A 141 3.28 1.70 26.91
C GLY A 141 3.89 1.58 25.50
N LEU A 142 3.16 1.92 24.44
CA LEU A 142 3.75 2.08 23.12
C LEU A 142 4.88 3.14 23.13
N PRO A 143 5.91 2.97 22.28
CA PRO A 143 6.87 4.04 22.05
C PRO A 143 6.18 5.25 21.38
N GLU A 144 6.93 6.32 21.16
CA GLU A 144 6.38 7.54 20.54
C GLU A 144 5.65 7.22 19.22
N ILE A 145 4.49 7.86 19.01
CA ILE A 145 3.68 7.66 17.81
C ILE A 145 3.75 8.91 16.93
N TYR A 146 4.35 8.78 15.75
CA TYR A 146 4.43 9.82 14.73
C TYR A 146 3.34 9.65 13.67
N ILE A 147 2.94 10.76 13.07
CA ILE A 147 1.99 10.77 11.96
C ILE A 147 2.77 11.01 10.67
N LEU A 148 2.65 10.08 9.72
CA LEU A 148 3.18 10.22 8.37
C LEU A 148 2.04 9.98 7.36
N PRO A 149 1.35 11.05 6.92
CA PRO A 149 0.26 10.92 5.98
C PRO A 149 0.72 10.33 4.64
N ASN A 150 -0.18 9.63 3.97
CA ASN A 150 0.08 9.10 2.65
C ASN A 150 -0.06 10.23 1.61
N PRO A 151 1.00 10.60 0.88
CA PRO A 151 0.90 11.59 -0.17
C PRO A 151 0.05 11.04 -1.32
N VAL A 152 -0.67 11.93 -1.99
CA VAL A 152 -1.38 11.64 -3.25
C VAL A 152 -0.70 12.45 -4.34
N SER A 153 -0.36 11.82 -5.46
CA SER A 153 0.27 12.50 -6.60
C SER A 153 -0.66 13.54 -7.20
N ASP A 154 -0.12 14.69 -7.61
CA ASP A 154 -0.88 15.76 -8.28
C ASP A 154 -1.48 15.29 -9.61
N GLU A 155 -0.88 14.26 -10.23
CA GLU A 155 -1.37 13.63 -11.47
C GLU A 155 -2.82 13.12 -11.33
N TYR A 156 -3.27 12.79 -10.12
CA TYR A 156 -4.66 12.37 -9.88
C TYR A 156 -5.67 13.53 -9.93
N PHE A 157 -5.21 14.78 -9.82
CA PHE A 157 -6.04 15.97 -9.85
C PHE A 157 -5.98 16.68 -11.21
N ASP A 158 -5.06 16.30 -12.10
CA ASP A 158 -4.99 16.78 -13.49
C ASP A 158 -6.01 16.06 -14.37
N ILE A 159 -7.29 16.29 -14.08
CA ILE A 159 -8.40 15.77 -14.88
C ILE A 159 -8.52 16.66 -16.12
N GLN A 160 -7.89 16.24 -17.21
CA GLN A 160 -8.19 16.80 -18.52
C GLN A 160 -9.68 16.57 -18.83
N PRO A 161 -10.44 17.61 -19.24
CA PRO A 161 -11.84 17.44 -19.59
C PRO A 161 -11.96 16.34 -20.64
N LEU A 162 -12.70 15.27 -20.34
CA LEU A 162 -13.01 14.23 -21.32
C LEU A 162 -13.60 14.91 -22.57
N GLU A 163 -12.93 14.75 -23.71
CA GLU A 163 -13.49 15.17 -24.99
C GLU A 163 -14.89 14.56 -25.12
N LYS A 164 -15.89 15.39 -25.46
CA LYS A 164 -17.32 15.03 -25.54
C LYS A 164 -17.61 13.72 -26.28
N LYS A 165 -16.71 13.28 -27.16
CA LYS A 165 -16.73 12.01 -27.88
C LYS A 165 -16.89 10.77 -26.97
N TYR A 166 -16.35 10.79 -25.76
CA TYR A 166 -16.38 9.62 -24.86
C TYR A 166 -17.60 9.57 -23.93
N LEU A 167 -18.36 10.66 -23.81
CA LEU A 167 -19.58 10.73 -22.99
C LEU A 167 -20.78 10.00 -23.61
N TYR A 168 -20.77 9.75 -24.93
CA TYR A 168 -21.89 9.10 -25.64
C TYR A 168 -21.73 7.58 -25.82
N ALA A 169 -20.55 7.00 -25.53
CA ALA A 169 -20.34 5.56 -25.68
C ALA A 169 -21.00 4.73 -24.56
N SER A 170 -21.17 5.30 -23.36
CA SER A 170 -21.79 4.63 -22.21
C SER A 170 -23.34 4.62 -22.26
N SER A 171 -23.96 5.57 -22.97
CA SER A 171 -25.42 5.61 -23.12
C SER A 171 -25.94 4.58 -24.14
N HIS A 172 -25.12 4.13 -25.09
CA HIS A 172 -25.51 3.06 -26.03
C HIS A 172 -25.43 1.65 -25.43
N TYR A 173 -24.50 1.39 -24.51
CA TYR A 173 -24.42 0.08 -23.84
C TYR A 173 -25.53 -0.14 -22.80
N LEU A 174 -25.98 0.91 -22.11
CA LEU A 174 -27.12 0.85 -21.19
C LEU A 174 -28.47 0.69 -21.88
N LEU A 175 -28.61 1.16 -23.12
CA LEU A 175 -29.85 0.96 -23.91
C LEU A 175 -29.91 -0.43 -24.60
N CYS A 176 -28.76 -1.06 -24.86
CA CYS A 176 -28.73 -2.37 -25.52
C CYS A 176 -29.03 -3.54 -24.57
N SER A 177 -28.64 -3.44 -23.29
CA SER A 177 -28.92 -4.46 -22.27
C SER A 177 -30.38 -4.47 -21.80
N CYS A 178 -31.09 -3.35 -21.89
CA CYS A 178 -32.51 -3.28 -21.48
C CYS A 178 -33.47 -3.95 -22.49
N ARG A 179 -33.12 -4.02 -23.79
CA ARG A 179 -33.97 -4.70 -24.80
C ARG A 179 -33.85 -6.22 -24.84
N ARG A 180 -32.75 -6.80 -24.33
CA ARG A 180 -32.60 -8.27 -24.24
C ARG A 180 -33.42 -8.87 -23.08
N SER A 181 -33.57 -8.14 -21.98
CA SER A 181 -34.33 -8.59 -20.81
C SER A 181 -35.85 -8.57 -21.01
N GLN A 182 -36.38 -7.69 -21.87
CA GLN A 182 -37.83 -7.65 -22.17
C GLN A 182 -38.29 -8.79 -23.10
N LYS A 183 -37.43 -9.29 -23.99
CA LYS A 183 -37.78 -10.44 -24.86
C LYS A 183 -37.82 -11.79 -24.11
N ILE A 184 -37.10 -11.92 -22.99
CA ILE A 184 -37.10 -13.13 -22.17
C ILE A 184 -38.33 -13.18 -21.23
N LEU A 185 -38.79 -12.03 -20.72
CA LEU A 185 -39.99 -11.96 -19.88
C LEU A 185 -41.31 -12.14 -20.65
N LEU A 186 -41.38 -11.77 -21.94
CA LEU A 186 -42.58 -11.98 -22.75
C LEU A 186 -42.75 -13.43 -23.25
N LYS A 187 -41.68 -14.24 -23.29
CA LYS A 187 -41.78 -15.68 -23.62
C LYS A 187 -42.19 -16.58 -22.45
N ARG A 188 -42.04 -16.13 -21.19
CA ARG A 188 -42.45 -16.91 -20.01
C ARG A 188 -43.91 -16.74 -19.59
N ARG A 189 -44.65 -15.79 -20.18
CA ARG A 189 -46.10 -15.60 -19.94
C ARG A 189 -47.02 -16.42 -20.86
N ALA A 190 -46.48 -17.20 -21.78
CA ALA A 190 -47.25 -18.06 -22.69
C ALA A 190 -47.38 -19.53 -22.21
N TYR A 191 -46.76 -19.90 -21.08
CA TYR A 191 -46.77 -21.28 -20.57
C TYR A 191 -47.45 -21.45 -19.20
N LEU A 192 -48.13 -20.42 -18.70
CA LEU A 192 -48.91 -20.50 -17.47
C LEU A 192 -50.24 -19.77 -17.69
N LYS A 193 -51.17 -20.45 -18.34
CA LYS A 193 -52.60 -20.29 -18.10
C LYS A 193 -53.16 -21.69 -17.78
N PRO A 194 -54.11 -21.78 -16.83
CA PRO A 194 -54.57 -23.03 -16.22
C PRO A 194 -55.20 -23.99 -17.22
#